data_AF-A0A0K0Y019-F1
#
_entry.id   AF-A0A0K0Y019-F1
#
_cell.length_a   1.000
_cell.length_b   1.000
_cell.length_c   1.000
_cell.angle_alpha   90.00
_cell.angle_beta   90.00
_cell.angle_gamma   90.00
#
_symmetry.space_group_name_H-M   'P 1'
#
loop_
_entity.id
_entity.type
_entity.pdbx_description
1 polymer ?
#
loop_
_entity_poly.entity_id
_entity_poly.type
_entity_poly.pdbx_seq_one_letter_code
_entity_poly.pdbx_strand_id
1 'polypeptide(L)' 'MNLDPGFGNTARGPYRLGPGSAAIDACSSAQVEDDLDGAGRPSGDGYDIGAFEAEVFVDRVFSDRFGG' A
#
# COMPACT_ATOMS: atom_id res chain seq x y z
N MET A 1 22.49 -6.98 -3.13
CA MET A 1 22.07 -5.59 -3.43
C MET A 1 20.90 -5.29 -2.49
N ASN A 2 20.94 -4.20 -1.74
CA ASN A 2 19.81 -3.75 -0.93
C ASN A 2 18.85 -2.97 -1.85
N LEU A 3 17.72 -3.58 -2.23
CA LEU A 3 16.70 -2.88 -3.02
C LEU A 3 16.07 -1.78 -2.14
N ASP A 4 15.88 -0.60 -2.71
CA ASP A 4 15.09 0.45 -2.06
C ASP A 4 13.67 -0.12 -1.81
N PRO A 5 13.17 -0.12 -0.57
CA PRO A 5 11.82 -0.60 -0.28
C PRO A 5 10.73 0.24 -0.97
N GLY A 6 11.08 1.43 -1.49
CA GLY A 6 10.20 2.22 -2.35
C GLY A 6 9.05 2.86 -1.58
N PHE A 7 9.27 3.29 -0.33
CA PHE A 7 8.22 3.93 0.46
C PHE A 7 7.91 5.34 -0.05
N GLY A 8 6.61 5.66 -0.20
CA GLY A 8 6.11 7.00 -0.48
C GLY A 8 5.94 7.83 0.79
N ASN A 9 6.23 9.13 0.73
CA ASN A 9 6.03 10.05 1.85
C ASN A 9 4.59 10.56 1.89
N THR A 10 3.95 10.49 3.06
CA THR A 10 2.58 10.99 3.28
C THR A 10 2.50 11.83 4.55
N ALA A 11 1.37 12.50 4.80
CA ALA A 11 1.15 13.23 6.05
C ALA A 11 1.25 12.35 7.32
N ARG A 12 1.14 11.02 7.18
CA ARG A 12 1.31 10.04 8.27
C ARG A 12 2.71 9.38 8.29
N GLY A 13 3.64 9.83 7.45
CA GLY A 13 5.02 9.34 7.36
C GLY A 13 5.32 8.47 6.13
N PRO A 14 6.58 8.03 5.96
CA PRO A 14 7.06 7.24 4.82
C PRO A 14 6.90 5.73 5.06
N TYR A 15 5.68 5.29 5.38
CA TYR A 15 5.38 3.88 5.68
C TYR A 15 4.57 3.18 4.58
N ARG A 16 4.07 3.94 3.60
CA ARG A 16 3.23 3.42 2.52
C ARG A 16 4.07 3.02 1.32
N LEU A 17 3.69 1.93 0.67
CA LEU A 17 4.35 1.49 -0.55
C LEU A 17 4.14 2.53 -1.65
N GLY A 18 5.23 2.95 -2.27
CA GLY A 18 5.22 3.82 -3.44
C GLY A 18 5.09 3.02 -4.73
N PRO A 19 4.79 3.69 -5.85
CA PRO A 19 4.68 3.04 -7.16
C PRO A 19 5.94 2.25 -7.51
N GLY A 20 5.75 0.98 -7.89
CA GLY A 20 6.84 0.08 -8.30
C GLY A 20 7.64 -0.54 -7.14
N SER A 21 7.18 -0.44 -5.89
CA SER A 21 7.81 -1.18 -4.80
C SER A 21 7.76 -2.69 -5.06
N ALA A 22 8.88 -3.37 -4.80
CA ALA A 22 8.98 -4.82 -4.91
C ALA A 22 8.14 -5.58 -3.85
N ALA A 23 7.54 -4.86 -2.91
CA ALA A 23 6.63 -5.41 -1.90
C ALA A 23 5.19 -5.57 -2.39
N ILE A 24 4.86 -4.98 -3.55
CA ILE A 24 3.52 -5.04 -4.15
C ILE A 24 3.24 -6.44 -4.69
N ASP A 25 2.08 -7.00 -4.35
CA ASP A 25 1.58 -8.33 -4.72
C ASP A 25 2.56 -9.48 -4.39
N ALA A 26 3.52 -9.25 -3.49
CA ALA A 26 4.66 -10.14 -3.26
C ALA A 26 4.48 -11.05 -2.03
N CYS A 27 3.42 -10.86 -1.25
CA CYS A 27 3.14 -11.67 -0.07
C CYS A 27 2.28 -12.89 -0.44
N SER A 28 2.71 -14.08 -0.01
CA SER A 28 2.06 -15.35 -0.38
C SER A 28 0.71 -15.56 0.29
N SER A 29 0.49 -14.98 1.47
CA SER A 29 -0.76 -15.09 2.24
C SER A 29 -0.73 -14.14 3.42
N ALA A 30 -1.84 -13.44 3.69
CA ALA A 30 -2.10 -12.80 4.98
C ALA A 30 -3.29 -13.46 5.68
N GLN A 31 -3.28 -13.46 7.02
CA GLN A 31 -4.40 -13.93 7.84
C GLN A 31 -5.21 -12.77 8.44
N VAL A 32 -4.94 -11.55 7.97
CA VAL A 32 -5.58 -10.32 8.45
C VAL A 32 -6.38 -9.75 7.29
N GLU A 33 -7.66 -9.50 7.56
CA GLU A 33 -8.64 -9.05 6.57
C GLU A 33 -8.45 -7.58 6.17
N ASP A 34 -7.92 -6.75 7.07
CA ASP A 34 -7.72 -5.31 6.85
C ASP A 34 -6.27 -4.91 7.13
N ASP A 35 -5.79 -3.90 6.41
CA ASP A 35 -4.52 -3.25 6.67
C ASP A 35 -4.62 -2.20 7.80
N LEU A 36 -3.52 -1.51 8.12
CA LEU A 36 -3.51 -0.55 9.22
C LEU A 36 -4.28 0.77 8.94
N ASP A 37 -4.63 1.05 7.68
CA ASP A 37 -5.55 2.12 7.30
C ASP A 37 -7.02 1.65 7.25
N GLY A 38 -7.27 0.34 7.50
CA GLY A 38 -8.59 -0.28 7.41
C GLY A 38 -9.00 -0.64 5.99
N ALA A 39 -8.04 -0.71 5.05
CA ALA A 39 -8.28 -1.17 3.69
C ALA A 39 -8.25 -2.70 3.64
N GLY A 40 -9.22 -3.30 2.94
CA GLY A 40 -9.30 -4.75 2.80
C GLY A 40 -8.08 -5.35 2.09
N ARG A 41 -7.66 -6.52 2.57
CA ARG A 41 -6.55 -7.31 2.05
C ARG A 41 -7.10 -8.58 1.35
N PRO A 42 -6.56 -8.98 0.19
CA PRO A 42 -5.58 -8.27 -0.62
C PRO A 42 -6.22 -7.11 -1.41
N SER A 43 -5.41 -6.11 -1.75
CA SER A 43 -5.73 -5.11 -2.76
C SER A 43 -4.89 -5.38 -4.01
N GLY A 44 -5.53 -5.64 -5.15
CA GLY A 44 -4.83 -5.94 -6.40
C GLY A 44 -4.80 -7.43 -6.70
N ASP A 45 -3.67 -7.91 -7.23
CA ASP A 45 -3.51 -9.29 -7.70
C ASP A 45 -2.99 -10.22 -6.59
N GLY A 46 -2.49 -9.68 -5.48
CA GLY A 46 -1.97 -10.40 -4.33
C GLY A 46 -1.90 -9.54 -3.07
N TYR A 47 -1.40 -10.13 -1.98
CA TYR A 47 -1.17 -9.39 -0.75
C TYR A 47 0.14 -8.63 -0.84
N ASP A 48 0.19 -7.45 -0.21
CA ASP A 48 1.44 -6.70 -0.08
C ASP A 48 2.23 -7.09 1.15
N ILE A 49 3.56 -7.04 1.03
CA ILE A 49 4.47 -7.20 2.17
C ILE A 49 4.43 -5.92 3.01
N GLY A 50 3.94 -6.05 4.24
CA GLY A 50 3.95 -4.96 5.22
C GLY A 50 2.60 -4.81 5.93
N ALA A 51 2.40 -3.65 6.54
CA ALA A 51 1.18 -3.32 7.28
C ALA A 51 0.14 -2.54 6.44
N PHE A 52 0.50 -2.16 5.22
CA PHE A 52 -0.32 -1.35 4.30
C PHE A 52 -0.36 -2.04 2.95
N GLU A 53 -1.51 -2.00 2.28
CA GLU A 53 -1.61 -2.34 0.85
C GLU A 53 -1.35 -1.09 0.00
N ALA A 54 -0.74 -1.26 -1.16
CA ALA A 54 -0.67 -0.27 -2.20
C ALA A 54 -2.08 -0.12 -2.76
N GLU A 55 -2.64 1.08 -2.65
CA GLU A 55 -3.96 1.32 -3.22
C GLU A 55 -3.89 1.14 -4.74
N VAL A 56 -4.55 0.10 -5.26
CA VAL A 56 -4.68 -0.10 -6.69
C VAL A 56 -5.34 1.15 -7.26
N PHE A 57 -4.62 1.88 -8.10
CA PHE A 57 -5.09 3.08 -8.77
C PHE A 57 -6.18 2.74 -9.79
N VAL A 58 -7.37 2.39 -9.31
CA VAL A 58 -8.62 2.45 -10.07
C VAL A 58 -9.35 3.70 -9.60
N ASP A 59 -8.99 4.83 -10.21
CA ASP A 59 -9.60 6.17 -10.04
C ASP A 59 -10.52 6.34 -8.83
N ARG A 60 -9.93 6.51 -7.64
CA ARG A 60 -10.65 7.12 -6.53
C ARG A 60 -10.46 8.63 -6.70
N VAL A 61 -11.43 9.30 -7.31
CA VAL A 61 -11.51 10.75 -7.57
C VAL A 61 -11.07 11.67 -6.39
N PHE A 62 -10.81 11.14 -5.19
CA PHE A 62 -10.42 11.86 -3.97
C PHE A 62 -9.19 11.32 -3.21
N SER A 63 -8.31 10.49 -3.81
CA SER A 63 -7.21 9.83 -3.06
C SER A 63 -6.27 10.78 -2.29
N ASP A 64 -6.19 12.07 -2.65
CA ASP A 64 -5.36 13.06 -1.95
C ASP A 64 -6.04 14.41 -1.60
N ARG A 65 -7.35 14.60 -1.78
CA ARG A 65 -7.97 15.94 -1.61
C ARG A 65 -9.31 15.95 -0.89
N PHE A 66 -9.25 16.19 0.42
CA PHE A 66 -9.79 17.44 0.96
C PHE A 66 -8.76 18.03 1.93
N GLY A 67 -8.00 19.00 1.42
CA GLY A 67 -7.37 20.00 2.27
C GLY A 67 -8.46 20.85 2.88
N GLY A 68 -8.53 20.82 4.21
CA GLY A 68 -9.17 21.81 5.08
C GLY A 68 -8.22 22.10 6.22
#